data_AF-A0A7R6WER0-F1
#
_entry.id   AF-A0A7R6WER0-F1
#
_cell.length_a   1.000
_cell.length_b   1.000
_cell.length_c   1.000
_cell.angle_alpha   90.00
_cell.angle_beta   90.00
_cell.angle_gamma   90.00
#
_symmetry.space_group_name_H-M   'P 1'
#
loop_
_entity.id
_entity.type
_entity.pdbx_description
1 polymer ?
#
loop_
_entity_poly.entity_id
_entity_poly.type
_entity_poly.pdbx_seq_one_letter_code
_entity_poly.pdbx_strand_id
1 'polypeptide(L)'
;MKFLIHETLRTLNTDDVFEFGLGEISKPSEDEDFYEAEVIFIKNGKVLTKRKTGNLSEFSVVTSFITFIGIRLRAVAKDDSIEFDLNGLTMDQYIPLTKKIREIWDE
;
A
#
# COMPACT_ATOMS: atom_id res chain seq x y z
N MET A 1 -11.87 5.91 8.36
CA MET A 1 -10.82 4.92 8.69
C MET A 1 -9.49 5.63 8.56
N LYS A 2 -8.56 5.46 9.52
CA LYS A 2 -7.25 6.11 9.47
C LYS A 2 -6.26 5.16 8.80
N PHE A 3 -5.56 5.66 7.79
CA PHE A 3 -4.57 4.90 7.03
C PHE A 3 -3.18 5.31 7.46
N LEU A 4 -2.30 4.32 7.63
CA LEU A 4 -0.86 4.53 7.71
C LEU A 4 -0.28 4.79 6.31
N ILE A 5 -0.76 4.04 5.31
CA ILE A 5 -0.40 4.20 3.90
C ILE A 5 -1.69 4.20 3.09
N HIS A 6 -1.85 5.15 2.18
CA HIS A 6 -2.99 5.21 1.28
C HIS A 6 -2.57 5.81 -0.06
N GLU A 7 -2.74 5.03 -1.13
CA GLU A 7 -2.29 5.39 -2.47
C GLU A 7 -3.40 5.15 -3.49
N THR A 8 -3.35 5.92 -4.59
CA THR A 8 -4.31 5.85 -5.69
C THR A 8 -3.58 5.57 -7.00
N LEU A 9 -4.23 4.81 -7.87
CA LEU A 9 -3.71 4.41 -9.17
C LEU A 9 -4.81 4.56 -10.21
N ARG A 10 -4.49 5.17 -11.35
CA ARG A 10 -5.43 5.39 -12.44
C ARG A 10 -5.00 4.58 -13.64
N THR A 11 -5.94 4.02 -14.36
CA THR A 11 -5.67 3.39 -15.65
C THR A 11 -5.68 4.43 -16.76
N LEU A 12 -4.89 4.21 -17.80
CA LEU A 12 -4.76 5.10 -18.97
C LEU A 12 -5.73 4.73 -20.08
N ASN A 13 -6.07 3.44 -20.18
CA ASN A 13 -6.93 2.88 -21.22
C ASN A 13 -8.38 2.67 -20.76
N THR A 14 -8.63 2.77 -19.45
CA THR A 14 -9.96 2.74 -18.85
C THR A 14 -10.08 3.90 -17.85
N ASP A 15 -11.29 4.41 -17.60
CA ASP A 15 -11.53 5.45 -16.59
C ASP A 15 -11.55 4.88 -15.15
N ASP A 16 -10.92 3.72 -14.93
CA ASP A 16 -10.89 3.07 -13.63
C ASP A 16 -9.89 3.76 -12.68
N VAL A 17 -10.32 3.90 -11.43
CA VAL A 17 -9.52 4.39 -10.32
C VAL A 17 -9.41 3.29 -9.28
N PHE A 18 -8.19 2.93 -8.92
CA PHE A 18 -7.88 1.97 -7.88
C PHE A 18 -7.33 2.70 -6.67
N GLU A 19 -7.82 2.36 -5.49
CA GLU A 19 -7.29 2.87 -4.23
C GLU A 19 -6.87 1.69 -3.37
N PHE A 20 -5.77 1.84 -2.65
CA PHE A 20 -5.34 0.83 -1.71
C PHE A 20 -4.66 1.44 -0.51
N GLY A 21 -4.80 0.76 0.63
CA GLY A 21 -4.25 1.28 1.86
C GLY A 21 -4.00 0.23 2.91
N LEU A 22 -3.08 0.59 3.80
CA LEU A 22 -2.79 -0.07 5.04
C LEU A 22 -3.34 0.80 6.17
N GLY A 23 -4.28 0.27 6.94
CA GLY A 23 -4.76 0.87 8.18
C GLY A 23 -3.65 1.02 9.21
N GLU A 24 -3.94 1.69 10.32
CA GLU A 24 -2.99 1.76 11.43
C GLU A 24 -2.57 0.35 11.88
N ILE A 25 -1.28 0.21 12.17
CA ILE A 25 -0.74 -1.02 12.75
C ILE A 25 -1.01 -0.97 14.25
N SER A 26 -1.72 -1.98 14.75
CA SER A 26 -2.09 -2.09 16.15
C SER A 26 -1.60 -3.41 16.74
N LYS A 27 -1.41 -3.44 18.05
CA LYS A 27 -1.25 -4.69 18.80
C LYS A 27 -2.62 -5.21 19.24
N PRO A 28 -2.91 -6.52 19.08
CA PRO A 28 -4.14 -7.11 19.62
C PRO A 28 -4.18 -7.08 21.16
N SER A 29 -3.02 -7.22 21.81
CA SER A 29 -2.83 -7.17 23.26
C SER A 29 -1.46 -6.55 23.60
N GLU A 30 -1.34 -5.89 24.75
CA GLU A 30 -0.05 -5.34 25.23
C GLU A 30 0.99 -6.43 25.49
N ASP A 31 0.54 -7.63 25.88
CA ASP A 31 1.37 -8.79 26.18
C ASP A 31 1.79 -9.59 24.93
N GLU A 32 1.37 -9.17 23.74
CA GLU A 32 1.72 -9.82 22.48
C GLU A 32 2.81 -9.07 21.72
N ASP A 33 3.76 -9.83 21.17
CA ASP A 33 4.79 -9.34 20.25
C ASP A 33 4.32 -9.37 18.78
N PHE A 34 3.02 -9.54 18.58
CA PHE A 34 2.41 -9.60 17.27
C PHE A 34 1.55 -8.36 17.00
N TYR A 35 1.54 -7.99 15.73
CA TYR A 35 0.87 -6.80 15.21
C TYR A 35 -0.14 -7.21 14.15
N GLU A 36 -1.12 -6.34 13.99
CA GLU A 36 -2.15 -6.48 12.98
C GLU A 36 -2.49 -5.14 12.34
N ALA A 37 -2.96 -5.21 11.09
CA ALA A 37 -3.46 -4.06 10.36
C ALA A 37 -4.51 -4.51 9.35
N GLU A 38 -5.31 -3.56 8.91
CA GLU A 38 -6.31 -3.77 7.88
C GLU A 38 -5.77 -3.32 6.52
N VAL A 39 -5.84 -4.18 5.52
CA VAL A 39 -5.49 -3.86 4.13
C VAL A 39 -6.77 -3.77 3.31
N ILE A 40 -6.88 -2.71 2.52
CA ILE A 40 -8.01 -2.47 1.63
C ILE A 40 -7.54 -2.30 0.18
N PHE A 41 -8.37 -2.77 -0.75
CA PHE A 41 -8.22 -2.57 -2.18
C PHE A 41 -9.60 -2.21 -2.76
N ILE A 42 -9.69 -1.08 -3.43
CA ILE A 42 -10.91 -0.45 -3.92
C ILE A 42 -10.76 -0.22 -5.42
N LYS A 43 -11.85 -0.37 -6.16
CA LYS A 43 -11.97 0.03 -7.57
C LYS A 43 -13.21 0.89 -7.73
N ASN A 44 -13.06 2.10 -8.25
CA ASN A 44 -14.16 3.07 -8.49
C ASN A 44 -15.05 3.27 -7.26
N GLY A 45 -14.42 3.46 -6.09
CA GLY A 45 -15.12 3.59 -4.80
C GLY A 45 -15.76 2.30 -4.26
N LYS A 46 -15.72 1.19 -5.01
CA LYS A 46 -16.19 -0.12 -4.55
C LYS A 46 -15.06 -0.93 -3.93
N VAL A 47 -15.21 -1.29 -2.66
CA VAL A 47 -14.28 -2.18 -1.96
C VAL A 47 -14.28 -3.55 -2.65
N LEU A 48 -13.16 -3.90 -3.29
CA LEU A 48 -12.97 -5.20 -3.92
C LEU A 48 -12.44 -6.23 -2.94
N THR A 49 -11.57 -5.81 -2.03
CA THR A 49 -11.04 -6.68 -0.98
C THR A 49 -10.76 -5.86 0.26
N LYS A 50 -11.08 -6.47 1.40
CA LYS A 50 -10.77 -5.97 2.72
C LYS A 50 -10.26 -7.15 3.54
N ARG A 51 -9.04 -7.06 4.07
CA ARG A 51 -8.38 -8.17 4.76
C ARG A 51 -7.67 -7.67 6.01
N LYS A 52 -7.78 -8.43 7.10
CA LYS A 52 -6.90 -8.28 8.26
C LYS A 52 -5.61 -9.07 8.03
N THR A 53 -4.47 -8.42 8.19
CA THR A 53 -3.17 -9.08 8.32
C THR A 53 -2.79 -9.02 9.80
N GLY A 54 -2.37 -10.11 10.40
CA GLY A 54 -2.16 -10.21 11.86
C GLY A 54 -1.27 -11.39 12.22
N ASN A 55 -0.89 -11.50 13.49
CA ASN A 55 0.07 -12.49 13.99
C ASN A 55 1.46 -12.37 13.33
N LEU A 56 1.87 -11.13 13.05
CA LEU A 56 3.10 -10.80 12.34
C LEU A 56 3.92 -9.81 13.17
N SER A 57 5.24 -9.76 12.96
CA SER A 57 6.00 -8.59 13.41
C SER A 57 5.53 -7.34 12.65
N GLU A 58 5.73 -6.16 13.22
CA GLU A 58 5.37 -4.88 12.59
C GLU A 58 5.94 -4.75 11.17
N PHE A 59 7.23 -5.08 10.98
CA PHE A 59 7.84 -5.10 9.64
C PHE A 59 7.18 -6.12 8.69
N SER A 60 6.77 -7.27 9.22
CA SER A 60 6.08 -8.31 8.44
C SER A 60 4.66 -7.87 8.02
N VAL A 61 4.00 -7.01 8.78
CA VAL A 61 2.72 -6.38 8.39
C VAL A 61 2.91 -5.52 7.13
N VAL A 62 3.95 -4.69 7.10
CA VAL A 62 4.25 -3.81 5.96
C VAL A 62 4.65 -4.61 4.72
N THR A 63 5.55 -5.60 4.86
CA THR A 63 5.97 -6.43 3.71
C THR A 63 4.82 -7.28 3.16
N SER A 64 3.93 -7.78 4.04
CA SER A 64 2.70 -8.49 3.66
C SER A 64 1.75 -7.59 2.87
N PHE A 65 1.59 -6.32 3.28
CA PHE A 65 0.83 -5.31 2.54
C PHE A 65 1.39 -5.08 1.13
N ILE A 66 2.70 -4.80 1.01
CA ILE A 66 3.35 -4.57 -0.29
C ILE A 66 3.15 -5.78 -1.21
N THR A 67 3.32 -6.99 -0.67
CA THR A 67 3.12 -8.24 -1.43
C THR A 67 1.68 -8.38 -1.92
N PHE A 68 0.71 -8.11 -1.05
CA PHE A 68 -0.71 -8.18 -1.39
C PHE A 68 -1.07 -7.19 -2.51
N ILE A 69 -0.61 -5.94 -2.41
CA ILE A 69 -0.84 -4.93 -3.45
C ILE A 69 -0.15 -5.30 -4.76
N GLY A 70 1.11 -5.72 -4.72
CA GLY A 70 1.84 -6.14 -5.91
C GLY A 70 1.13 -7.25 -6.68
N ILE A 71 0.56 -8.25 -5.99
CA ILE A 71 -0.23 -9.31 -6.62
C ILE A 71 -1.50 -8.75 -7.28
N ARG A 72 -2.21 -7.82 -6.62
CA ARG A 72 -3.42 -7.21 -7.17
C ARG A 72 -3.12 -6.33 -8.38
N LEU A 73 -2.12 -5.47 -8.28
CA LEU A 73 -1.69 -4.62 -9.39
C LEU A 73 -1.22 -5.44 -10.58
N ARG A 74 -0.49 -6.54 -10.36
CA ARG A 74 -0.10 -7.45 -11.45
C ARG A 74 -1.32 -8.06 -12.17
N ALA A 75 -2.38 -8.37 -11.43
CA ALA A 75 -3.61 -8.88 -12.03
C ALA A 75 -4.32 -7.81 -12.88
N VAL A 76 -4.32 -6.55 -12.44
CA VAL A 76 -4.89 -5.41 -13.19
C VAL A 76 -4.04 -5.07 -14.43
N ALA A 77 -2.72 -4.94 -14.26
CA ALA A 77 -1.78 -4.57 -15.32
C ALA A 77 -1.69 -5.59 -16.47
N LYS A 78 -2.18 -6.83 -16.24
CA LYS A 78 -2.25 -7.83 -17.30
C LYS A 78 -3.21 -7.41 -18.41
N ASP A 79 -4.28 -6.71 -18.03
CA ASP A 79 -5.37 -6.34 -18.93
C ASP A 79 -5.40 -4.81 -19.20
N ASP A 80 -4.74 -4.00 -18.36
CA ASP A 80 -4.79 -2.53 -18.42
C ASP A 80 -3.41 -1.83 -18.41
N SER A 81 -3.36 -0.64 -19.02
CA SER A 81 -2.22 0.29 -18.92
C SER A 81 -2.40 1.18 -17.69
N ILE A 82 -1.40 1.22 -16.81
CA ILE A 82 -1.50 1.83 -15.48
C ILE A 82 -0.63 3.10 -15.38
N GLU A 83 -1.19 4.16 -14.80
CA GLU A 83 -0.49 5.37 -14.36
C GLU A 83 -0.53 5.47 -12.82
N PHE A 84 0.64 5.74 -12.23
CA PHE A 84 0.78 5.94 -10.78
C PHE A 84 0.70 7.44 -10.47
N ASP A 85 -0.28 7.84 -9.66
CA ASP A 85 -0.42 9.20 -9.15
C ASP A 85 0.06 9.25 -7.70
N LEU A 86 1.27 9.78 -7.49
CA LEU A 86 1.94 9.83 -6.17
C LEU A 86 1.42 10.98 -5.30
N ASN A 87 0.11 11.25 -5.28
CA ASN A 87 -0.53 12.30 -4.49
C ASN A 87 0.15 13.68 -4.62
N GLY A 88 0.56 14.05 -5.84
CA GLY A 88 1.22 15.33 -6.12
C GLY A 88 2.69 15.42 -5.72
N LEU A 89 3.31 14.31 -5.29
CA LEU A 89 4.75 14.20 -5.12
C LEU A 89 5.40 13.73 -6.44
N THR A 90 6.48 14.38 -6.84
CA THR A 90 7.28 13.91 -7.98
C THR A 90 8.14 12.70 -7.56
N MET A 91 8.55 11.85 -8.50
CA MET A 91 9.36 10.66 -8.21
C MET A 91 10.62 10.97 -7.38
N ASP A 92 11.24 12.12 -7.62
CA ASP A 92 12.39 12.64 -6.88
C ASP A 92 12.06 13.11 -5.45
N GLN A 93 10.79 13.38 -5.14
CA GLN A 93 10.30 13.67 -3.80
C GLN A 93 9.98 12.41 -2.99
N TYR A 94 9.63 11.29 -3.67
CA TYR A 94 9.31 10.01 -3.02
C TYR A 94 10.54 9.11 -2.85
N ILE A 95 11.43 9.14 -3.84
CA ILE A 95 12.72 8.45 -3.81
C ILE A 95 13.72 9.49 -4.30
N PRO A 96 14.47 10.17 -3.42
CA PRO A 96 15.56 11.01 -3.88
C PRO A 96 16.50 10.12 -4.70
N LEU A 97 16.43 10.24 -6.04
CA LEU A 97 17.19 9.42 -6.99
C LEU A 97 18.71 9.62 -6.82
N THR A 98 19.09 10.59 -6.01
CA THR A 98 20.45 10.94 -5.59
C THR A 98 20.89 10.29 -4.28
N LYS A 99 19.96 9.72 -3.49
CA LYS A 99 20.25 9.04 -2.22
C LYS A 99 20.03 7.54 -2.34
N LYS A 100 20.90 6.75 -1.69
CA LYS A 100 20.70 5.31 -1.55
C LYS A 100 19.59 5.05 -0.55
N ILE A 101 18.85 3.93 -0.72
CA ILE A 101 17.78 3.50 0.20
C ILE A 101 18.21 3.53 1.68
N ARG A 102 19.48 3.21 1.97
CA ARG A 102 20.04 3.23 3.33
C ARG A 102 20.17 4.64 3.92
N GLU A 103 20.35 5.66 3.10
CA GLU A 103 20.46 7.07 3.51
C GLU A 103 19.08 7.74 3.73
N ILE A 104 18.00 7.11 3.26
CA ILE A 104 16.61 7.60 3.42
C ILE A 104 16.02 7.13 4.76
N TRP A 105 16.50 6.02 5.32
CA TRP A 105 15.98 5.41 6.55
C TRP A 105 16.64 5.92 7.85
N ASP A 106 17.76 6.63 7.75
CA ASP A 106 18.54 7.15 8.89
C ASP A 106 18.22 8.64 9.21
N GLU A 107 17.29 9.28 8.49
CA GLU A 107 16.76 10.65 8.74
C GLU A 107 15.36 10.60 9.37
#